data_AF-A0A9C7PL78-F1
#
_entry.id   AF-A0A9C7PL78-F1
#
_cell.length_a   1.000
_cell.length_b   1.000
_cell.length_c   1.000
_cell.angle_alpha   90.00
_cell.angle_beta   90.00
_cell.angle_gamma   90.00
#
_symmetry.space_group_name_H-M   'P 1'
#
loop_
_entity.id
_entity.type
_entity.pdbx_description
1 polymer ?
#
loop_
_entity_poly.entity_id
_entity_poly.type
_entity_poly.pdbx_seq_one_letter_code
_entity_poly.pdbx_strand_id
1 'polypeptide(L)'
;MPGQVGRFLALTSSHINATDALFCGLGTHFLANEQKTDLLASLTRRHGLVRRMRTMPLLARCSLSMVAGAEQPDGQLEPHIDTINEWMAGDDLAAIHARVLGWQGDDVWLGRARDGLAHGSPLAATWIFRQLNQTRTRA
;
A
#
# COMPACT_ATOMS: atom_id res chain seq x y z
N MET A 1 -4.00 -1.55 -7.23
CA MET A 1 -3.19 -0.38 -6.82
C MET A 1 -3.03 0.53 -8.02
N PRO A 2 -2.98 1.87 -7.83
CA PRO A 2 -2.84 2.82 -8.93
C PRO A 2 -1.49 2.67 -9.65
N GLY A 3 -1.51 2.78 -10.97
CA GLY A 3 -0.30 2.76 -11.80
C GLY A 3 0.61 1.56 -11.54
N GLN A 4 1.90 1.85 -11.33
CA GLN A 4 2.95 0.87 -11.03
C GLN A 4 3.32 0.77 -9.54
N VAL A 5 2.50 1.33 -8.64
CA VAL A 5 2.80 1.37 -7.19
C VAL A 5 3.05 -0.02 -6.61
N GLY A 6 2.26 -1.01 -6.99
CA GLY A 6 2.45 -2.37 -6.48
C GLY A 6 3.81 -2.98 -6.87
N ARG A 7 4.29 -2.69 -8.09
CA ARG A 7 5.61 -3.13 -8.55
C ARG A 7 6.72 -2.39 -7.83
N PHE A 8 6.57 -1.07 -7.66
CA PHE A 8 7.51 -0.25 -6.90
C PHE A 8 7.67 -0.77 -5.48
N LEU A 9 6.59 -0.87 -4.71
CA LEU A 9 6.65 -1.28 -3.30
C LEU A 9 7.24 -2.68 -3.12
N ALA A 10 6.92 -3.60 -4.03
CA ALA A 10 7.44 -4.96 -3.97
C ALA A 10 8.96 -5.03 -4.26
N LEU A 11 9.46 -4.21 -5.19
CA LEU A 11 10.88 -4.23 -5.58
C LEU A 11 11.76 -3.41 -4.64
N THR A 12 11.28 -2.27 -4.13
CA THR A 12 12.07 -1.36 -3.28
C THR A 12 11.93 -1.66 -1.80
N SER A 13 10.95 -2.47 -1.40
CA SER A 13 10.56 -2.67 0.00
C SER A 13 10.26 -1.35 0.74
N SER A 14 9.77 -0.33 0.03
CA SER A 14 9.46 0.97 0.63
C SER A 14 8.36 0.85 1.67
N HIS A 15 8.57 1.51 2.81
CA HIS A 15 7.54 1.66 3.83
C HIS A 15 6.48 2.67 3.40
N ILE A 16 5.23 2.35 3.70
CA ILE A 16 4.05 3.18 3.45
C ILE A 16 3.34 3.52 4.76
N ASN A 17 2.71 4.68 4.81
CA ASN A 17 1.92 5.08 5.97
C ASN A 17 0.41 4.79 5.77
N ALA A 18 -0.42 5.27 6.70
CA ALA A 18 -1.86 5.05 6.62
C ALA A 18 -2.52 5.71 5.40
N THR A 19 -2.08 6.91 5.02
CA THR A 19 -2.58 7.64 3.84
C THR A 19 -2.25 6.91 2.56
N ASP A 20 -1.00 6.46 2.45
CA ASP A 20 -0.54 5.63 1.35
C ASP A 20 -1.33 4.32 1.26
N ALA A 21 -1.59 3.67 2.40
CA ALA A 21 -2.38 2.44 2.45
C ALA A 21 -3.84 2.66 2.00
N LEU A 22 -4.46 3.79 2.38
CA LEU A 22 -5.78 4.19 1.89
C LEU A 22 -5.76 4.48 0.39
N PHE A 23 -4.81 5.29 -0.09
CA PHE A 23 -4.61 5.62 -1.50
C PHE A 23 -4.44 4.37 -2.37
N CYS A 24 -3.73 3.37 -1.85
CA CYS A 24 -3.52 2.10 -2.55
C CYS A 24 -4.70 1.12 -2.52
N GLY A 25 -5.72 1.39 -1.70
CA GLY A 25 -6.82 0.47 -1.41
C GLY A 25 -6.41 -0.74 -0.55
N LEU A 26 -5.27 -0.66 0.16
CA LEU A 26 -4.85 -1.67 1.14
C LEU A 26 -5.55 -1.49 2.49
N GLY A 27 -5.87 -0.24 2.84
CA GLY A 27 -6.73 0.12 3.96
C GLY A 27 -8.08 0.64 3.46
N THR A 28 -9.12 0.49 4.28
CA THR A 28 -10.45 1.08 4.02
C THR A 28 -10.81 2.22 4.97
N HIS A 29 -10.18 2.26 6.15
CA HIS A 29 -10.45 3.23 7.20
C HIS A 29 -9.14 3.58 7.92
N PHE A 30 -9.06 4.79 8.46
CA PHE A 30 -7.98 5.26 9.33
C PHE A 30 -8.53 5.62 10.71
N LEU A 31 -7.85 5.17 11.75
CA LEU A 31 -8.14 5.48 13.15
C LEU A 31 -6.83 5.57 13.93
N ALA A 32 -6.86 6.34 15.02
CA ALA A 32 -5.76 6.39 15.97
C ALA A 32 -5.64 5.05 16.72
N ASN A 33 -4.43 4.71 17.17
CA ASN A 33 -4.18 3.45 17.86
C ASN A 33 -4.96 3.34 19.19
N GLU A 34 -5.16 4.47 19.86
CA GLU A 34 -5.92 4.61 21.11
C GLU A 34 -7.39 4.17 20.93
N GLN A 35 -7.93 4.31 19.72
CA GLN A 35 -9.32 3.96 19.40
C GLN A 35 -9.52 2.46 19.18
N LYS A 36 -8.45 1.64 19.17
CA LYS A 36 -8.53 0.20 18.92
C LYS A 36 -9.45 -0.52 19.89
N THR A 37 -9.38 -0.20 21.18
CA THR A 37 -10.21 -0.84 22.22
C THR A 37 -11.68 -0.53 22.01
N ASP A 38 -12.02 0.74 21.76
CA ASP A 38 -13.39 1.18 21.51
C ASP A 38 -13.96 0.61 20.21
N LEU A 39 -13.12 0.52 19.18
CA LEU A 39 -13.43 -0.13 17.91
C LEU A 39 -13.82 -1.60 18.13
N LEU A 40 -12.99 -2.37 18.83
CA LEU A 40 -13.24 -3.78 19.11
C LEU A 40 -14.51 -3.98 19.96
N ALA A 41 -14.73 -3.14 20.97
CA ALA A 41 -15.96 -3.17 21.77
C ALA A 41 -17.21 -2.87 20.90
N SER A 42 -17.10 -1.88 20.01
CA SER A 42 -18.17 -1.47 19.10
C SER A 42 -18.52 -2.56 18.08
N LEU A 43 -17.52 -3.24 17.52
CA LEU A 43 -17.72 -4.38 16.62
C LEU A 43 -18.36 -5.57 17.34
N THR A 44 -17.92 -5.87 18.56
CA THR A 44 -18.44 -7.00 19.35
C THR A 44 -19.94 -6.83 19.65
N ARG A 45 -20.36 -5.61 20.07
CA ARG A 45 -21.78 -5.31 20.29
C ARG A 45 -22.61 -5.50 19.02
N ARG A 46 -22.11 -5.03 17.87
CA ARG A 46 -22.81 -5.13 16.58
C ARG A 46 -22.84 -6.56 16.03
N HIS A 47 -21.80 -7.36 16.24
CA HIS A 47 -21.78 -8.77 15.85
C HIS A 47 -22.92 -9.57 16.51
N GLY A 48 -23.23 -9.28 17.77
CA GLY A 48 -24.38 -9.86 18.47
C GLY A 48 -25.73 -9.59 17.78
N LEU A 49 -25.89 -8.40 17.18
CA LEU A 49 -27.09 -7.99 16.44
C LEU A 49 -27.14 -8.64 15.05
N VAL A 50 -26.01 -8.65 14.33
CA VAL A 50 -25.92 -9.26 12.99
C VAL A 50 -26.20 -10.76 13.02
N ARG A 51 -25.70 -11.46 14.04
CA ARG A 51 -26.00 -12.89 14.26
C ARG A 51 -27.49 -13.14 14.47
N ARG A 52 -28.20 -12.24 15.16
CA ARG A 52 -29.66 -12.36 15.35
C ARG A 52 -30.45 -12.07 14.06
N MET A 53 -29.97 -11.18 13.21
CA MET A 53 -30.69 -10.74 12.00
C MET A 53 -30.34 -11.51 10.71
N ARG A 54 -29.36 -12.45 10.76
CA ARG A 54 -28.87 -13.26 9.60
C ARG A 54 -28.48 -12.44 8.37
N THR A 55 -28.22 -11.15 8.52
CA THR A 55 -27.83 -10.25 7.41
C THR A 55 -26.32 -10.02 7.46
N MET A 56 -25.55 -10.90 6.81
CA MET A 56 -24.11 -10.70 6.55
C MET A 56 -23.73 -9.32 5.94
N PRO A 57 -24.58 -8.63 5.13
CA PRO A 57 -24.25 -7.32 4.60
C PRO A 57 -24.11 -6.21 5.65
N LEU A 58 -24.58 -6.43 6.89
CA LEU A 58 -24.56 -5.39 7.93
C LEU A 58 -23.16 -5.13 8.50
N LEU A 59 -22.21 -6.07 8.45
CA LEU A 59 -20.84 -5.78 8.89
C LEU A 59 -20.10 -4.92 7.86
N ALA A 60 -20.35 -5.15 6.56
CA ALA A 60 -19.82 -4.31 5.48
C ALA A 60 -20.51 -2.93 5.42
N ARG A 61 -21.81 -2.85 5.76
CA ARG A 61 -22.59 -1.60 5.81
C ARG A 61 -22.55 -0.87 7.14
N CYS A 62 -22.13 -1.52 8.22
CA CYS A 62 -21.68 -0.84 9.43
C CYS A 62 -20.29 -0.28 9.13
N SER A 63 -20.24 0.67 8.17
CA SER A 63 -19.15 1.61 8.08
C SER A 63 -18.86 2.08 9.50
N LEU A 64 -17.60 1.99 9.89
CA LEU A 64 -17.19 2.44 11.18
C LEU A 64 -17.50 3.93 11.23
N SER A 65 -18.59 4.32 11.90
CA SER A 65 -18.96 5.74 12.09
C SER A 65 -18.01 6.44 13.07
N MET A 66 -16.88 5.81 13.38
CA MET A 66 -15.85 6.36 14.24
C MET A 66 -15.04 7.33 13.38
N VAL A 67 -15.04 8.60 13.79
CA VAL A 67 -14.15 9.60 13.24
C VAL A 67 -12.75 9.32 13.76
N ALA A 68 -11.74 9.49 12.91
CA ALA A 68 -10.35 9.36 13.32
C ALA A 68 -10.03 10.34 14.45
N GLY A 69 -9.44 9.82 15.53
CA GLY A 69 -9.03 10.60 16.70
C GLY A 69 -7.63 11.21 16.56
N ALA A 70 -7.04 11.14 15.37
CA ALA A 70 -5.73 11.70 15.04
C ALA A 70 -5.77 12.31 13.64
N GLU A 71 -4.88 13.25 13.39
CA GLU A 71 -4.64 13.76 12.05
C GLU A 71 -3.97 12.69 11.18
N GLN A 72 -4.42 12.61 9.93
CA GLN A 72 -3.89 11.66 8.97
C GLN A 72 -2.53 12.15 8.45
N PRO A 73 -1.47 11.32 8.45
CA PRO A 73 -0.15 11.75 8.01
C PRO A 73 -0.10 12.07 6.50
N ASP A 74 0.84 12.89 6.06
CA ASP A 74 0.99 13.17 4.63
C ASP A 74 1.39 11.91 3.84
N GLY A 75 0.71 11.68 2.71
CA GLY A 75 1.03 10.57 1.80
C GLY A 75 2.38 10.77 1.12
N GLN A 76 3.13 9.69 0.93
CA GLN A 76 4.39 9.68 0.19
C GLN A 76 4.21 9.21 -1.26
N LEU A 77 3.19 8.38 -1.53
CA LEU A 77 2.98 7.79 -2.84
C LEU A 77 2.34 8.73 -3.84
N GLU A 78 1.23 9.37 -3.47
CA GLU A 78 0.46 10.22 -4.38
C GLU A 78 1.30 11.38 -4.95
N PRO A 79 2.12 12.11 -4.16
CA PRO A 79 2.97 13.16 -4.71
C PRO A 79 4.04 12.66 -5.69
N HIS A 80 4.46 11.40 -5.59
CA HIS A 80 5.55 10.81 -6.38
C HIS A 80 5.05 9.83 -7.45
N ILE A 81 3.75 9.80 -7.73
CA ILE A 81 3.14 8.77 -8.57
C ILE A 81 3.70 8.75 -10.00
N ASP A 82 4.01 9.91 -10.56
CA ASP A 82 4.57 10.05 -11.91
C ASP A 82 5.99 9.49 -11.97
N THR A 83 6.85 9.88 -11.02
CA THR A 83 8.20 9.34 -10.88
C THR A 83 8.17 7.82 -10.69
N ILE A 84 7.27 7.30 -9.85
CA ILE A 84 7.10 5.87 -9.62
C ILE A 84 6.71 5.14 -10.91
N ASN A 85 5.76 5.70 -11.66
CA ASN A 85 5.32 5.12 -12.92
C ASN A 85 6.44 5.10 -13.96
N GLU A 86 7.23 6.15 -14.05
CA GLU A 86 8.41 6.23 -14.92
C GLU A 86 9.48 5.21 -14.51
N TRP A 87 9.81 5.16 -13.21
CA TRP A 87 10.80 4.22 -12.66
C TRP A 87 10.46 2.77 -12.99
N MET A 88 9.19 2.41 -12.87
CA MET A 88 8.71 1.03 -13.02
C MET A 88 8.22 0.69 -14.43
N ALA A 89 8.36 1.61 -15.39
CA ALA A 89 7.90 1.42 -16.75
C ALA A 89 8.69 0.34 -17.51
N GLY A 90 7.98 -0.34 -18.41
CA GLY A 90 8.52 -1.38 -19.28
C GLY A 90 8.50 -2.78 -18.67
N ASP A 91 9.06 -3.72 -19.44
CA ASP A 91 8.98 -5.16 -19.17
C ASP A 91 10.37 -5.80 -18.99
N ASP A 92 11.41 -4.97 -18.85
CA ASP A 92 12.79 -5.39 -18.58
C ASP A 92 13.22 -4.94 -17.18
N LEU A 93 13.44 -5.92 -16.29
CA LEU A 93 13.89 -5.66 -14.93
C LEU A 93 15.27 -5.02 -14.87
N ALA A 94 16.19 -5.37 -15.78
CA ALA A 94 17.52 -4.76 -15.81
C ALA A 94 17.44 -3.28 -16.19
N ALA A 95 16.57 -2.93 -17.13
CA ALA A 95 16.31 -1.54 -17.50
C ALA A 95 15.65 -0.75 -16.35
N ILE A 96 14.69 -1.35 -15.64
CA ILE A 96 14.08 -0.75 -14.43
C ILE A 96 15.15 -0.51 -13.36
N HIS A 97 15.97 -1.52 -13.08
CA HIS A 97 17.05 -1.42 -12.10
C HIS A 97 18.02 -0.30 -12.44
N ALA A 98 18.53 -0.25 -13.68
CA ALA A 98 19.44 0.80 -14.12
C ALA A 98 18.81 2.21 -14.01
N ARG A 99 17.53 2.36 -14.36
CA ARG A 99 16.81 3.64 -14.26
C ARG A 99 16.70 4.11 -12.81
N VAL A 100 16.30 3.23 -11.90
CA VAL A 100 16.17 3.57 -10.47
C VAL A 100 17.53 3.93 -9.86
N LEU A 101 18.57 3.12 -10.10
CA LEU A 101 19.91 3.40 -9.56
C LEU A 101 20.57 4.64 -10.19
N GLY A 102 20.18 5.02 -11.40
CA GLY A 102 20.66 6.23 -12.06
C GLY A 102 20.03 7.53 -11.54
N TRP A 103 19.04 7.45 -10.65
CA TRP A 103 18.36 8.64 -10.12
C TRP A 103 19.24 9.41 -9.11
N GLN A 104 19.29 10.73 -9.29
CA GLN A 104 20.15 11.67 -8.54
C GLN A 104 19.37 12.80 -7.84
N GLY A 105 18.08 12.61 -7.58
CA GLY A 105 17.30 13.60 -6.82
C GLY A 105 17.65 13.59 -5.32
N ASP A 106 17.01 14.49 -4.59
CA ASP A 106 17.27 14.78 -3.17
C ASP A 106 16.13 14.35 -2.22
N ASP A 107 15.02 13.85 -2.77
CA ASP A 107 13.92 13.31 -1.94
C ASP A 107 14.39 12.10 -1.12
N VAL A 108 14.24 12.21 0.20
CA VAL A 108 14.73 11.22 1.16
C VAL A 108 13.98 9.89 1.03
N TRP A 109 12.67 9.92 0.73
CA TRP A 109 11.85 8.71 0.65
C TRP A 109 12.14 7.93 -0.64
N LEU A 110 12.27 8.62 -1.77
CA LEU A 110 12.72 8.04 -3.05
C LEU A 110 14.16 7.55 -2.99
N GLY A 111 15.05 8.28 -2.31
CA GLY A 111 16.43 7.84 -2.07
C GLY A 111 16.48 6.52 -1.31
N ARG A 112 15.69 6.37 -0.24
CA ARG A 112 15.55 5.10 0.49
C ARG A 112 14.97 3.98 -0.38
N ALA A 113 14.01 4.29 -1.25
CA ALA A 113 13.44 3.31 -2.18
C ALA A 113 14.49 2.78 -3.17
N ARG A 114 15.30 3.69 -3.75
CA ARG A 114 16.45 3.34 -4.59
C ARG A 114 17.42 2.44 -3.83
N ASP A 115 17.80 2.83 -2.62
CA ASP A 115 18.76 2.08 -1.82
C ASP A 115 18.23 0.69 -1.44
N GLY A 116 16.93 0.58 -1.15
CA GLY A 116 16.25 -0.69 -0.90
C GLY A 116 16.31 -1.65 -2.10
N LEU A 117 16.12 -1.14 -3.32
CA LEU A 117 16.30 -1.92 -4.54
C LEU A 117 17.78 -2.33 -4.74
N ALA A 118 18.71 -1.40 -4.54
CA ALA A 118 20.14 -1.61 -4.76
C ALA A 118 20.75 -2.66 -3.81
N HIS A 119 20.31 -2.69 -2.55
CA HIS A 119 20.79 -3.65 -1.54
C HIS A 119 19.93 -4.93 -1.48
N GLY A 120 18.84 -4.99 -2.24
CA GLY A 120 17.95 -6.15 -2.29
C GLY A 120 18.59 -7.36 -2.97
N SER A 121 18.01 -8.55 -2.75
CA SER A 121 18.44 -9.76 -3.45
C SER A 121 18.06 -9.72 -4.93
N PRO A 122 19.02 -9.85 -5.88
CA PRO A 122 18.71 -9.87 -7.31
C PRO A 122 17.78 -11.03 -7.70
N LEU A 123 17.93 -12.17 -7.02
CA LEU A 123 17.07 -13.34 -7.23
C LEU A 123 15.64 -13.06 -6.76
N ALA A 124 15.46 -12.45 -5.59
CA ALA A 124 14.14 -12.08 -5.10
C ALA A 124 13.47 -11.06 -6.03
N ALA A 125 14.19 -10.03 -6.47
CA ALA A 125 13.68 -9.04 -7.43
C ALA A 125 13.21 -9.70 -8.74
N THR A 126 13.96 -10.68 -9.26
CA THR A 126 13.59 -11.45 -10.45
C THR A 126 12.27 -12.22 -10.24
N TRP A 127 12.12 -12.88 -9.09
CA TRP A 127 10.89 -13.61 -8.76
C TRP A 127 9.68 -12.70 -8.60
N ILE A 128 9.84 -11.58 -7.88
CA ILE A 128 8.79 -10.58 -7.68
C ILE A 128 8.31 -10.04 -9.03
N PHE A 129 9.24 -9.61 -9.88
CA PHE A 129 8.94 -9.07 -11.20
C PHE A 129 8.16 -10.07 -12.06
N ARG A 130 8.64 -11.33 -12.10
CA ARG A 130 7.95 -12.40 -12.83
C ARG A 130 6.55 -12.65 -12.29
N GLN A 131 6.40 -12.77 -10.97
CA GLN A 131 5.12 -13.08 -10.34
C GLN A 131 4.08 -11.99 -10.61
N LEU A 132 4.47 -10.71 -10.45
CA LEU A 132 3.58 -9.58 -10.72
C LEU A 132 3.12 -9.53 -12.18
N ASN A 133 4.00 -9.84 -13.13
CA ASN A 133 3.64 -9.86 -14.55
C ASN A 133 2.68 -11.00 -14.90
N GLN A 134 2.76 -12.12 -14.19
CA GLN A 134 1.91 -13.29 -14.42
C GLN A 134 0.54 -13.19 -13.75
N THR A 135 0.43 -12.49 -12.61
CA THR A 135 -0.84 -12.39 -11.86
C THR A 135 -1.69 -11.20 -12.27
N ARG A 136 -1.09 -10.14 -12.84
CA ARG A 136 -1.81 -8.92 -13.24
C ARG A 136 -2.91 -9.15 -14.29
N THR A 137 -2.76 -10.17 -15.13
CA THR A 137 -3.71 -10.50 -16.22
C THR A 137 -4.70 -11.62 -15.87
N ARG A 138 -4.65 -12.17 -14.66
CA ARG A 138 -5.53 -13.27 -14.20
C ARG A 138 -6.76 -12.82 -13.41
N ALA A 139 -7.23 -11.58 -13.62
CA ALA A 139 -8.47 -11.08 -13.02
C ALA A 139 -9.71 -11.48 -13.84
#